data_AF-A0A3G2JSF9-F1
#
_entry.id   AF-A0A3G2JSF9-F1
#
_cell.length_a   1.000
_cell.length_b   1.000
_cell.length_c   1.000
_cell.angle_alpha   90.00
_cell.angle_beta   90.00
_cell.angle_gamma   90.00
#
_symmetry.space_group_name_H-M   'P 1'
#
loop_
_entity.id
_entity.type
_entity.pdbx_description
1 polymer ?
#
loop_
_entity_poly.entity_id
_entity_poly.type
_entity_poly.pdbx_seq_one_letter_code
_entity_poly.pdbx_strand_id
1 'polypeptide(L)'
;MSVTLYYFDGRGKAEIVRLAMAAANIPFTQEFVREKKQFEALRAEGKLLFGQLPMVEYEGHHLVQSASMARFFAEKGDLLGSDEEERLKIDILFEGTRDFNSSFMPYGFLGFKEVLDSAKATAMPRYLPIYNFLLSRNGSNGYLVGSKVSLADLGLLEVVLTIEELLGEDTLKPYPEVQNFLKTMKSNELISKYLKSELRRRKNDEKYVTEVKSVLY
;
A
#
# COMPACT_ATOMS: atom_id res chain seq x y z
N MET A 1 0.56 -7.35 22.95
CA MET A 1 1.61 -6.84 22.05
C MET A 1 1.16 -5.46 21.58
N SER A 2 1.97 -4.41 21.75
CA SER A 2 1.63 -3.07 21.26
C SER A 2 2.32 -2.85 19.91
N VAL A 3 1.56 -2.45 18.90
CA VAL A 3 2.06 -2.08 17.58
C VAL A 3 1.55 -0.68 17.28
N THR A 4 2.45 0.28 17.11
CA THR A 4 2.09 1.69 16.90
C THR A 4 2.72 2.19 15.60
N LEU A 5 1.89 2.58 14.64
CA LEU A 5 2.33 3.17 13.37
C LEU A 5 2.44 4.70 13.51
N TYR A 6 3.61 5.25 13.21
CA TYR A 6 3.85 6.70 13.13
C TYR A 6 3.83 7.15 11.66
N TYR A 7 2.84 7.98 11.32
CA TYR A 7 2.75 8.57 9.98
C TYR A 7 1.86 9.82 9.94
N PHE A 8 1.75 10.43 8.76
CA PHE A 8 0.78 11.48 8.49
C PHE A 8 -0.66 10.97 8.55
N ASP A 9 -1.62 11.89 8.68
CA ASP A 9 -3.05 11.60 8.58
C ASP A 9 -3.50 11.44 7.12
N GLY A 10 -3.03 10.34 6.52
CA GLY A 10 -3.33 9.95 5.15
C GLY A 10 -2.71 8.60 4.82
N ARG A 11 -2.89 8.17 3.57
CA ARG A 11 -2.41 6.87 3.08
C ARG A 11 -0.90 6.87 2.92
N GLY A 12 -0.41 7.66 1.96
CA GLY A 12 1.01 7.75 1.57
C GLY A 12 1.73 6.39 1.54
N LYS A 13 3.00 6.39 1.93
CA LYS A 13 3.83 5.17 1.97
C LYS A 13 3.49 4.22 3.12
N ALA A 14 2.65 4.64 4.08
CA ALA A 14 2.26 3.80 5.21
C ALA A 14 1.10 2.85 4.88
N GLU A 15 0.35 3.12 3.81
CA GLU A 15 -0.88 2.38 3.53
C GLU A 15 -0.65 0.88 3.29
N ILE A 16 0.45 0.54 2.60
CA ILE A 16 0.82 -0.87 2.42
C ILE A 16 1.14 -1.58 3.73
N VAL A 17 1.68 -0.85 4.72
CA VAL A 17 2.00 -1.40 6.04
C VAL A 17 0.70 -1.63 6.83
N ARG A 18 -0.26 -0.71 6.75
CA ARG A 18 -1.59 -0.87 7.36
C ARG A 18 -2.32 -2.07 6.75
N LEU A 19 -2.32 -2.19 5.43
CA LEU A 19 -2.91 -3.33 4.72
C LEU A 19 -2.26 -4.66 5.13
N ALA A 20 -0.93 -4.71 5.21
CA ALA A 20 -0.21 -5.92 5.65
C ALA A 20 -0.57 -6.32 7.08
N MET A 21 -0.58 -5.38 8.04
CA MET A 21 -0.99 -5.67 9.41
C MET A 21 -2.46 -6.11 9.49
N ALA A 22 -3.35 -5.45 8.76
CA ALA A 22 -4.77 -5.80 8.76
C ALA A 22 -5.05 -7.17 8.16
N ALA A 23 -4.42 -7.50 7.03
CA ALA A 23 -4.53 -8.81 6.39
C ALA A 23 -3.91 -9.93 7.23
N ALA A 24 -2.88 -9.62 8.03
CA ALA A 24 -2.31 -10.52 9.03
C ALA A 24 -3.12 -10.58 10.34
N ASN A 25 -4.25 -9.87 10.44
CA ASN A 25 -5.07 -9.73 11.64
C ASN A 25 -4.29 -9.24 12.87
N ILE A 26 -3.28 -8.38 12.66
CA ILE A 26 -2.46 -7.78 13.70
C ILE A 26 -3.09 -6.45 14.10
N PRO A 27 -3.59 -6.31 15.34
CA PRO A 27 -4.12 -5.04 15.81
C PRO A 27 -2.98 -4.02 15.99
N PHE A 28 -3.22 -2.79 15.56
CA PHE A 28 -2.27 -1.68 15.70
C PHE A 28 -3.00 -0.37 16.00
N THR A 29 -2.29 0.54 16.66
CA THR A 29 -2.71 1.95 16.82
C THR A 29 -1.91 2.83 15.87
N GLN A 30 -2.35 4.08 15.70
CA GLN A 30 -1.65 5.04 14.85
C GLN A 30 -1.42 6.35 15.61
N GLU A 31 -0.17 6.79 15.61
CA GLU A 31 0.25 8.11 16.07
C GLU A 31 0.47 9.03 14.88
N PHE A 32 -0.20 10.18 14.89
CA PHE A 32 -0.16 11.12 13.77
C PHE A 32 0.93 12.17 13.95
N VAL A 33 1.82 12.24 12.96
CA VAL A 33 2.83 13.30 12.88
C VAL A 33 2.21 14.48 12.13
N ARG A 34 1.76 15.49 12.88
CA ARG A 34 1.04 16.67 12.37
C ARG A 34 1.87 17.95 12.38
N GLU A 35 2.90 18.01 13.21
CA GLU A 35 3.74 19.19 13.39
C GLU A 35 5.21 18.87 13.14
N LYS A 36 5.94 19.81 12.53
CA LYS A 36 7.39 19.70 12.27
C LYS A 36 8.19 19.31 13.51
N LYS A 37 7.86 19.88 14.68
CA LYS A 37 8.51 19.56 15.97
C LYS A 37 8.40 18.08 16.35
N GLN A 38 7.30 17.40 16.01
CA GLN A 38 7.11 15.97 16.30
C GLN A 38 8.03 15.14 15.42
N PHE A 39 8.12 15.47 14.13
CA PHE A 39 9.03 14.82 13.19
C PHE A 39 10.50 15.04 13.56
N GLU A 40 10.87 16.26 13.97
CA GLU A 40 12.20 16.60 14.45
C GLU A 40 12.56 15.85 15.74
N ALA A 41 11.63 15.72 16.69
CA ALA A 41 11.83 14.93 17.90
C ALA A 41 12.12 13.45 17.59
N LEU A 42 11.32 12.81 16.72
CA LEU A 42 11.56 11.42 16.29
C LEU A 42 12.94 11.24 15.65
N ARG A 43 13.43 12.23 14.88
CA ARG A 43 14.79 12.20 14.31
C ARG A 43 15.85 12.37 15.38
N ALA A 44 15.71 13.36 16.26
CA ALA A 44 16.67 13.66 17.31
C ALA A 44 16.82 12.51 18.33
N GLU A 45 15.73 11.78 18.60
CA GLU A 45 15.71 10.60 19.47
C GLU A 45 16.31 9.35 18.79
N GLY A 46 16.73 9.41 17.53
CA GLY A 46 17.30 8.28 16.80
C GLY A 46 16.28 7.21 16.40
N LYS A 47 14.98 7.51 16.51
CA LYS A 47 13.88 6.58 16.18
C LYS A 47 13.73 6.31 14.69
N LEU A 48 14.21 7.23 13.86
CA LEU A 48 14.14 7.15 12.40
C LEU A 48 15.54 6.91 11.85
N LEU A 49 15.91 5.64 11.63
CA LEU A 49 17.26 5.24 11.18
C LEU A 49 17.77 6.03 9.97
N PHE A 50 16.89 6.32 9.00
CA PHE A 50 17.20 7.09 7.80
C PHE A 50 16.54 8.48 7.80
N GLY A 51 16.07 8.96 8.95
CA GLY A 51 15.39 10.24 9.08
C GLY A 51 14.06 10.35 8.33
N GLN A 52 13.39 9.22 8.05
CA GLN A 52 12.21 9.14 7.20
C GLN A 52 11.05 8.41 7.88
N LEU A 53 9.83 8.81 7.55
CA LEU A 53 8.59 8.10 7.84
C LEU A 53 8.17 7.25 6.61
N PRO A 54 7.36 6.18 6.79
CA PRO A 54 6.76 5.69 8.03
C PRO A 54 7.72 4.97 8.97
N MET A 55 7.30 4.87 10.23
CA MET A 55 7.94 4.06 11.26
C MET A 55 6.89 3.28 12.04
N VAL A 56 7.20 2.05 12.45
CA VAL A 56 6.36 1.25 13.35
C VAL A 56 7.15 0.91 14.60
N GLU A 57 6.60 1.25 15.76
CA GLU A 57 7.09 0.73 17.04
C GLU A 57 6.50 -0.67 17.25
N TYR A 58 7.38 -1.66 17.33
CA TYR A 58 7.02 -3.07 17.48
C TYR A 58 7.98 -3.73 18.49
N GLU A 59 7.46 -4.17 19.63
CA GLU A 59 8.26 -4.86 20.67
C GLU A 59 9.55 -4.10 21.06
N GLY A 60 9.43 -2.78 21.25
CA GLY A 60 10.56 -1.90 21.59
C GLY A 60 11.50 -1.57 20.41
N HIS A 61 11.28 -2.14 19.23
CA HIS A 61 12.04 -1.85 18.01
C HIS A 61 11.33 -0.79 17.17
N HIS A 62 12.12 -0.03 16.42
CA HIS A 62 11.65 1.06 15.58
C HIS A 62 11.87 0.65 14.12
N LEU A 63 10.86 0.02 13.55
CA LEU A 63 10.91 -0.50 12.19
C LEU A 63 10.72 0.67 11.20
N VAL A 64 11.55 0.73 10.16
CA VAL A 64 11.46 1.73 9.08
C VAL A 64 11.55 1.02 7.73
N GLN A 65 11.43 1.77 6.63
CA GLN A 65 11.31 1.27 5.24
C GLN A 65 10.00 0.51 5.02
N SER A 66 9.03 1.17 4.37
CA SER A 66 7.67 0.66 4.23
C SER A 66 7.58 -0.72 3.60
N ALA A 67 8.43 -1.02 2.61
CA ALA A 67 8.45 -2.32 1.95
C ALA A 67 8.99 -3.43 2.87
N SER A 68 10.00 -3.13 3.69
CA SER A 68 10.54 -4.06 4.68
C SER A 68 9.52 -4.33 5.78
N MET A 69 8.83 -3.30 6.27
CA MET A 69 7.75 -3.45 7.26
C MET A 69 6.57 -4.26 6.70
N ALA A 70 6.16 -4.00 5.45
CA ALA A 70 5.08 -4.76 4.82
C ALA A 70 5.43 -6.26 4.71
N ARG A 71 6.67 -6.59 4.30
CA ARG A 71 7.17 -7.98 4.29
C ARG A 71 7.17 -8.61 5.68
N PHE A 72 7.65 -7.89 6.69
CA PHE A 72 7.68 -8.37 8.08
C PHE A 72 6.29 -8.75 8.60
N PHE A 73 5.28 -7.90 8.37
CA PHE A 73 3.92 -8.20 8.81
C PHE A 73 3.23 -9.24 7.92
N ALA A 74 3.56 -9.28 6.62
CA ALA A 74 3.09 -10.32 5.72
C ALA A 74 3.59 -11.72 6.11
N GLU A 75 4.86 -11.84 6.53
CA GLU A 75 5.41 -13.09 7.07
C GLU A 75 4.63 -13.56 8.30
N LYS A 76 4.35 -12.66 9.24
CA LYS A 76 3.56 -12.98 10.44
C LYS A 76 2.12 -13.43 10.14
N GLY A 77 1.58 -13.03 8.98
CA GLY A 77 0.25 -13.39 8.52
C GLY A 77 0.20 -14.54 7.52
N ASP A 78 1.32 -15.24 7.26
CA ASP A 78 1.40 -16.30 6.25
C ASP A 78 0.95 -15.82 4.83
N LEU A 79 1.38 -14.59 4.48
CA LEU A 79 1.04 -13.90 3.23
C LEU A 79 2.21 -13.88 2.21
N LEU A 80 3.24 -14.69 2.43
CA LEU A 80 4.44 -14.76 1.57
C LEU A 80 4.58 -16.08 0.80
N GLY A 81 3.47 -16.82 0.65
CA GLY A 81 3.45 -18.08 -0.09
C GLY A 81 3.82 -19.29 0.77
N SER A 82 3.72 -20.48 0.20
CA SER A 82 3.93 -21.75 0.89
C SER A 82 5.32 -22.36 0.70
N ASP A 83 6.06 -21.91 -0.32
CA ASP A 83 7.41 -22.36 -0.63
C ASP A 83 8.30 -21.22 -1.15
N GLU A 84 9.57 -21.51 -1.40
CA GLU A 84 10.56 -20.54 -1.87
C GLU A 84 10.22 -19.95 -3.25
N GLU A 85 9.59 -20.74 -4.13
CA GLU A 85 9.22 -20.31 -5.48
C GLU A 85 8.05 -19.31 -5.42
N GLU A 86 7.01 -19.64 -4.66
CA GLU A 86 5.89 -18.73 -4.41
C GLU A 86 6.36 -17.46 -3.73
N ARG A 87 7.25 -17.56 -2.74
CA ARG A 87 7.81 -16.41 -2.03
C ARG A 87 8.55 -15.47 -2.96
N LEU A 88 9.43 -16.01 -3.82
CA LEU A 88 10.15 -15.22 -4.81
C LEU A 88 9.18 -14.55 -5.80
N LYS A 89 8.18 -15.29 -6.29
CA LYS A 89 7.18 -14.76 -7.20
C LYS A 89 6.37 -13.64 -6.57
N ILE A 90 5.92 -13.81 -5.32
CA ILE A 90 5.22 -12.79 -4.55
C ILE A 90 6.09 -11.54 -4.40
N ASP A 91 7.38 -11.70 -4.11
CA ASP A 91 8.29 -10.57 -3.94
C ASP A 91 8.48 -9.76 -5.22
N ILE A 92 8.71 -10.44 -6.35
CA ILE A 92 8.83 -9.82 -7.68
C ILE A 92 7.58 -9.04 -8.02
N LEU A 93 6.40 -9.65 -7.84
CA LEU A 93 5.13 -9.00 -8.15
C LEU A 93 4.85 -7.85 -7.20
N PHE A 94 5.15 -7.99 -5.91
CA PHE A 94 5.01 -6.91 -4.94
C PHE A 94 5.88 -5.70 -5.32
N GLU A 95 7.15 -5.88 -5.66
CA GLU A 95 8.00 -4.78 -6.12
C GLU A 95 7.47 -4.14 -7.42
N GLY A 96 6.95 -4.94 -8.35
CA GLY A 96 6.25 -4.41 -9.53
C GLY A 96 5.03 -3.54 -9.17
N THR A 97 4.26 -3.92 -8.15
CA THR A 97 3.10 -3.12 -7.71
C THR A 97 3.55 -1.83 -7.03
N ARG A 98 4.72 -1.84 -6.36
CA ARG A 98 5.31 -0.64 -5.75
C ARG A 98 5.74 0.35 -6.82
N ASP A 99 6.39 -0.11 -7.88
CA ASP A 99 6.74 0.74 -9.03
C ASP A 99 5.49 1.31 -9.69
N PHE A 100 4.45 0.49 -9.86
CA PHE A 100 3.18 0.98 -10.37
C PHE A 100 2.58 2.06 -9.47
N ASN A 101 2.44 1.79 -8.17
CA ASN A 101 1.88 2.73 -7.20
C ASN A 101 2.71 4.03 -7.08
N SER A 102 4.04 3.94 -7.25
CA SER A 102 4.94 5.09 -7.22
C SER A 102 4.59 6.13 -8.29
N SER A 103 3.97 5.71 -9.39
CA SER A 103 3.54 6.61 -10.47
C SER A 103 2.39 7.53 -10.05
N PHE A 104 1.68 7.19 -8.96
CA PHE A 104 0.61 7.99 -8.37
C PHE A 104 1.06 8.81 -7.16
N MET A 105 2.33 8.75 -6.75
CA MET A 105 2.78 9.39 -5.50
C MET A 105 3.32 10.84 -5.57
N PRO A 106 3.86 11.36 -6.70
CA PRO A 106 4.53 12.67 -6.73
C PRO A 106 3.64 13.91 -6.62
N TYR A 107 2.46 13.85 -6.01
CA TYR A 107 1.50 14.97 -5.93
C TYR A 107 2.09 16.24 -5.32
N GLY A 108 2.99 16.11 -4.34
CA GLY A 108 3.66 17.25 -3.72
C GLY A 108 4.62 18.00 -4.63
N PHE A 109 5.09 17.39 -5.71
CA PHE A 109 6.07 17.96 -6.63
C PHE A 109 5.44 18.40 -7.95
N LEU A 110 4.56 17.58 -8.52
CA LEU A 110 3.97 17.79 -9.85
C LEU A 110 2.50 18.24 -9.82
N GLY A 111 1.81 18.08 -8.68
CA GLY A 111 0.38 18.34 -8.57
C GLY A 111 -0.49 17.18 -9.10
N PHE A 112 -1.76 17.15 -8.69
CA PHE A 112 -2.67 16.03 -8.95
C PHE A 112 -2.92 15.77 -10.43
N LYS A 113 -3.20 16.82 -11.20
CA LYS A 113 -3.52 16.68 -12.63
C LYS A 113 -2.37 16.04 -13.41
N GLU A 114 -1.15 16.55 -13.24
CA GLU A 114 0.03 16.05 -13.97
C GLU A 114 0.36 14.61 -13.60
N VAL A 115 0.31 14.26 -12.31
CA VAL A 115 0.53 12.88 -11.85
C VAL A 115 -0.49 11.93 -12.47
N LEU A 116 -1.78 12.29 -12.46
CA LEU A 116 -2.83 11.43 -13.01
C LEU A 116 -2.75 11.29 -14.53
N ASP A 117 -2.48 12.38 -15.25
CA ASP A 117 -2.32 12.36 -16.71
C ASP A 117 -1.12 11.50 -17.11
N SER A 118 0.01 11.65 -16.41
CA SER A 118 1.20 10.83 -16.64
C SER A 118 0.97 9.35 -16.33
N ALA A 119 0.32 9.03 -15.20
CA ALA A 119 0.01 7.66 -14.82
C ALA A 119 -0.93 6.98 -15.83
N LYS A 120 -1.93 7.70 -16.34
CA LYS A 120 -2.83 7.23 -17.41
C LYS A 120 -2.08 6.96 -18.71
N ALA A 121 -1.16 7.84 -19.08
CA ALA A 121 -0.45 7.73 -20.36
C ALA A 121 0.66 6.67 -20.34
N THR A 122 1.27 6.40 -19.18
CA THR A 122 2.50 5.60 -19.09
C THR A 122 2.36 4.37 -18.21
N ALA A 123 2.02 4.54 -16.94
CA ALA A 123 2.03 3.47 -15.96
C ALA A 123 0.88 2.49 -16.17
N MET A 124 -0.34 2.97 -16.37
CA MET A 124 -1.51 2.11 -16.52
C MET A 124 -1.43 1.19 -17.75
N PRO A 125 -1.08 1.67 -18.96
CA PRO A 125 -0.92 0.80 -20.13
C PRO A 125 0.25 -0.17 -20.01
N ARG A 126 1.23 0.13 -19.14
CA ARG A 126 2.35 -0.78 -18.87
C ARG A 126 1.95 -1.89 -17.90
N TYR A 127 1.34 -1.56 -16.77
CA TYR A 127 1.15 -2.50 -15.66
C TYR A 127 -0.18 -3.24 -15.69
N LEU A 128 -1.29 -2.59 -16.05
CA LEU A 128 -2.61 -3.23 -16.00
C LEU A 128 -2.72 -4.45 -16.94
N PRO A 129 -2.21 -4.42 -18.19
CA PRO A 129 -2.21 -5.61 -19.04
C PRO A 129 -1.42 -6.78 -18.43
N ILE A 130 -0.27 -6.49 -17.79
CA ILE A 130 0.58 -7.49 -17.17
C ILE A 130 -0.15 -8.17 -16.01
N TYR A 131 -0.71 -7.40 -15.07
CA TYR A 131 -1.42 -7.97 -13.93
C TYR A 131 -2.70 -8.69 -14.36
N ASN A 132 -3.43 -8.17 -15.35
CA ASN A 132 -4.60 -8.85 -15.91
C ASN A 132 -4.21 -10.21 -16.52
N PHE A 133 -3.11 -10.26 -17.26
CA PHE A 133 -2.57 -11.52 -17.80
C PHE A 133 -2.14 -12.48 -16.69
N LEU A 134 -1.42 -12.01 -15.68
CA LEU A 134 -0.94 -12.85 -14.57
C LEU A 134 -2.10 -13.47 -13.77
N LEU A 135 -3.16 -12.69 -13.50
CA LEU A 135 -4.38 -13.19 -12.85
C LEU A 135 -5.06 -14.27 -13.69
N SER A 136 -5.17 -14.07 -15.02
CA SER A 136 -5.68 -15.10 -15.93
C SER A 136 -4.81 -16.36 -15.92
N ARG A 137 -3.48 -16.19 -15.93
CA ARG A 137 -2.50 -17.30 -15.91
C ARG A 137 -2.55 -18.09 -14.59
N ASN A 138 -3.00 -17.46 -13.51
CA ASN A 138 -3.26 -18.10 -12.22
C ASN A 138 -4.70 -18.68 -12.13
N GLY A 139 -5.37 -18.87 -13.27
CA GLY A 139 -6.68 -19.54 -13.35
C GLY A 139 -7.87 -18.65 -13.00
N SER A 140 -7.71 -17.32 -13.07
CA SER A 140 -8.79 -16.35 -12.80
C SER A 140 -9.44 -16.53 -11.42
N ASN A 141 -8.68 -17.06 -10.46
CA ASN A 141 -9.15 -17.37 -9.11
C ASN A 141 -9.18 -16.15 -8.17
N GLY A 142 -8.81 -14.98 -8.68
CA GLY A 142 -8.81 -13.71 -7.93
C GLY A 142 -7.54 -13.44 -7.11
N TYR A 143 -6.48 -14.23 -7.28
CA TYR A 143 -5.17 -14.05 -6.63
C TYR A 143 -4.03 -14.08 -7.64
N LEU A 144 -2.95 -13.36 -7.38
CA LEU A 144 -1.77 -13.31 -8.24
C LEU A 144 -0.90 -14.58 -8.15
N VAL A 145 -0.84 -15.19 -6.96
CA VAL A 145 -0.05 -16.39 -6.67
C VAL A 145 -0.87 -17.34 -5.80
N GLY A 146 -0.84 -18.63 -6.11
CA GLY A 146 -1.54 -19.64 -5.34
C GLY A 146 -3.06 -19.43 -5.36
N SER A 147 -3.70 -19.58 -4.19
CA SER A 147 -5.16 -19.54 -4.04
C SER A 147 -5.64 -18.76 -2.80
N LYS A 148 -4.75 -17.99 -2.16
CA LYS A 148 -5.05 -17.17 -0.98
C LYS A 148 -4.39 -15.80 -1.12
N VAL A 149 -4.83 -14.85 -0.29
CA VAL A 149 -4.24 -13.50 -0.22
C VAL A 149 -2.74 -13.60 0.07
N SER A 150 -1.95 -12.85 -0.69
CA SER A 150 -0.52 -12.64 -0.50
C SER A 150 -0.16 -11.15 -0.46
N LEU A 151 1.08 -10.83 -0.09
CA LEU A 151 1.58 -9.45 -0.12
C LEU A 151 1.52 -8.83 -1.52
N ALA A 152 1.68 -9.62 -2.58
CA ALA A 152 1.55 -9.14 -3.96
C ALA A 152 0.11 -8.65 -4.22
N ASP A 153 -0.89 -9.39 -3.73
CA ASP A 153 -2.30 -9.00 -3.84
C ASP A 153 -2.58 -7.72 -3.07
N LEU A 154 -2.01 -7.53 -1.88
CA LEU A 154 -2.17 -6.28 -1.11
C LEU A 154 -1.58 -5.07 -1.86
N GLY A 155 -0.42 -5.26 -2.50
CA GLY A 155 0.21 -4.23 -3.32
C GLY A 155 -0.63 -3.85 -4.53
N LEU A 156 -1.16 -4.84 -5.26
CA LEU A 156 -2.02 -4.60 -6.43
C LEU A 156 -3.36 -3.98 -6.01
N LEU A 157 -3.95 -4.45 -4.90
CA LEU A 157 -5.20 -3.92 -4.36
C LEU A 157 -5.11 -2.41 -4.12
N GLU A 158 -4.04 -1.93 -3.48
CA GLU A 158 -3.92 -0.52 -3.14
C GLU A 158 -3.89 0.40 -4.38
N VAL A 159 -3.12 0.00 -5.41
CA VAL A 159 -3.04 0.80 -6.64
C VAL A 159 -4.33 0.73 -7.45
N VAL A 160 -5.00 -0.43 -7.50
CA VAL A 160 -6.28 -0.58 -8.22
C VAL A 160 -7.41 0.20 -7.52
N LEU A 161 -7.46 0.20 -6.18
CA LEU A 161 -8.38 1.06 -5.44
C LEU A 161 -8.11 2.54 -5.70
N THR A 162 -6.84 2.95 -5.76
CA THR A 162 -6.47 4.33 -6.09
C THR A 162 -6.95 4.71 -7.49
N ILE A 163 -6.83 3.82 -8.47
CA ILE A 163 -7.35 4.04 -9.84
C ILE A 163 -8.87 4.18 -9.81
N GLU A 164 -9.57 3.27 -9.13
CA GLU A 164 -11.03 3.29 -9.02
C GLU A 164 -11.54 4.60 -8.40
N GLU A 165 -10.92 5.02 -7.29
CA GLU A 165 -11.32 6.21 -6.53
C GLU A 165 -11.00 7.54 -7.24
N LEU A 166 -9.93 7.60 -8.04
CA LEU A 166 -9.47 8.82 -8.69
C LEU A 166 -9.92 8.94 -10.14
N LEU A 167 -10.08 7.82 -10.84
CA LEU A 167 -10.36 7.77 -12.28
C LEU A 167 -11.71 7.12 -12.61
N GLY A 168 -12.37 6.50 -11.63
CA GLY A 168 -13.65 5.83 -11.79
C GLY A 168 -13.53 4.36 -12.23
N GLU A 169 -14.50 3.56 -11.81
CA GLU A 169 -14.60 2.11 -12.07
C GLU A 169 -14.50 1.74 -13.56
N ASP A 170 -15.03 2.60 -14.43
CA ASP A 170 -15.03 2.42 -15.88
C ASP A 170 -13.63 2.29 -16.48
N THR A 171 -12.63 2.87 -15.81
CA THR A 171 -11.21 2.79 -16.20
C THR A 171 -10.71 1.34 -16.22
N LEU A 172 -11.32 0.45 -15.43
CA LEU A 172 -10.91 -0.94 -15.31
C LEU A 172 -11.67 -1.90 -16.25
N LYS A 173 -12.68 -1.43 -16.99
CA LYS A 173 -13.47 -2.26 -17.95
C LYS A 173 -12.62 -3.07 -18.94
N PRO A 174 -11.48 -2.56 -19.46
CA PRO A 174 -10.62 -3.36 -20.36
C PRO A 174 -9.88 -4.52 -19.68
N TYR A 175 -9.91 -4.61 -18.35
CA TYR A 175 -9.11 -5.54 -17.54
C TYR A 175 -10.04 -6.42 -16.67
N PRO A 176 -10.78 -7.36 -17.27
CA PRO A 176 -11.81 -8.13 -16.56
C PRO A 176 -11.25 -8.94 -15.38
N GLU A 177 -10.00 -9.44 -15.48
CA GLU A 177 -9.38 -10.19 -14.40
C GLU A 177 -9.01 -9.28 -13.23
N VAL A 178 -8.59 -8.05 -13.50
CA VAL A 178 -8.36 -7.04 -12.46
C VAL A 178 -9.67 -6.67 -11.76
N GLN A 179 -10.78 -6.59 -12.49
CA GLN A 179 -12.10 -6.36 -11.89
C GLN A 179 -12.54 -7.54 -11.00
N ASN A 180 -12.33 -8.77 -11.45
CA ASN A 180 -12.60 -9.98 -10.68
C ASN A 180 -11.73 -10.06 -9.41
N PHE A 181 -10.43 -9.81 -9.56
CA PHE A 181 -9.48 -9.66 -8.45
C PHE A 181 -9.98 -8.63 -7.44
N LEU A 182 -10.33 -7.42 -7.88
CA LEU A 182 -10.78 -6.35 -6.99
C LEU A 182 -12.03 -6.76 -6.20
N LYS A 183 -12.99 -7.41 -6.86
CA LYS A 183 -14.18 -7.96 -6.22
C LYS A 183 -13.83 -9.02 -5.18
N THR A 184 -12.92 -9.94 -5.52
CA THR A 184 -12.44 -11.01 -4.62
C THR A 184 -11.79 -10.42 -3.37
N MET A 185 -10.87 -9.47 -3.55
CA MET A 185 -10.17 -8.81 -2.45
C MET A 185 -11.10 -7.99 -1.55
N LYS A 186 -12.05 -7.24 -2.12
CA LYS A 186 -13.08 -6.50 -1.35
C LYS A 186 -14.01 -7.42 -0.55
N SER A 187 -14.13 -8.68 -0.95
CA SER A 187 -14.97 -9.70 -0.29
C SER A 187 -14.23 -10.48 0.81
N ASN A 188 -12.90 -10.47 0.83
CA ASN A 188 -12.11 -11.07 1.89
C ASN A 188 -12.44 -10.40 3.25
N GLU A 189 -12.68 -11.19 4.29
CA GLU A 189 -13.19 -10.69 5.58
C GLU A 189 -12.28 -9.61 6.20
N LEU A 190 -10.99 -9.89 6.34
CA LEU A 190 -10.04 -8.99 7.00
C LEU A 190 -9.81 -7.72 6.18
N ILE A 191 -9.73 -7.86 4.86
CA ILE A 191 -9.57 -6.72 3.95
C ILE A 191 -10.84 -5.86 3.95
N SER A 192 -12.01 -6.47 3.82
CA SER A 192 -13.29 -5.76 3.86
C SER A 192 -13.48 -5.00 5.17
N LYS A 193 -13.11 -5.64 6.30
CA LYS A 193 -13.11 -5.01 7.62
C LYS A 193 -12.17 -3.81 7.66
N TYR A 194 -10.95 -3.93 7.14
CA TYR A 194 -9.99 -2.83 7.07
C TYR A 194 -10.52 -1.66 6.23
N LEU A 195 -10.99 -1.93 5.01
CA LEU A 195 -11.46 -0.91 4.07
C LEU A 195 -12.66 -0.11 4.58
N LYS A 196 -13.47 -0.70 5.48
CA LYS A 196 -14.61 -0.04 6.14
C LYS A 196 -14.27 0.61 7.48
N SER A 197 -13.06 0.41 7.99
CA SER A 197 -12.64 0.92 9.29
C SER A 197 -12.03 2.31 9.19
N GLU A 198 -11.97 3.01 10.31
CA GLU A 198 -11.23 4.26 10.44
C GLU A 198 -9.74 4.11 10.07
N LEU A 199 -9.17 2.91 10.17
CA LEU A 199 -7.76 2.66 9.82
C LEU A 199 -7.49 2.87 8.32
N ARG A 200 -8.50 2.71 7.45
CA ARG A 200 -8.41 3.09 6.04
C ARG A 200 -8.47 4.61 5.92
N ARG A 201 -7.30 5.24 5.81
CA ARG A 201 -7.20 6.69 5.81
C ARG A 201 -7.78 7.30 4.53
N ARG A 202 -8.16 8.59 4.65
CA ARG A 202 -8.63 9.40 3.54
C ARG A 202 -7.66 9.35 2.36
N LYS A 203 -8.21 9.41 1.14
CA LYS A 203 -7.38 9.51 -0.06
C LYS A 203 -6.45 10.72 0.02
N ASN A 204 -5.29 10.61 -0.62
CA ASN A 204 -4.38 11.73 -0.71
C ASN A 204 -5.05 12.82 -1.55
N ASP A 205 -5.10 14.05 -1.03
CA ASP A 205 -5.64 15.24 -1.67
C ASP A 205 -4.68 16.43 -1.49
N GLU A 206 -5.05 17.61 -2.01
CA GLU A 206 -4.21 18.82 -1.90
C GLU A 206 -4.00 19.25 -0.44
N LYS A 207 -5.00 19.00 0.43
CA LYS A 207 -4.89 19.25 1.85
C LYS A 207 -3.83 18.36 2.49
N TYR A 208 -3.87 17.05 2.23
CA TYR A 208 -2.84 16.10 2.66
C TYR A 208 -1.45 16.52 2.19
N VAL A 209 -1.30 16.92 0.93
CA VAL A 209 -0.01 17.40 0.39
C VAL A 209 0.48 18.63 1.17
N THR A 210 -0.40 19.58 1.48
CA THR A 210 -0.06 20.79 2.24
C THR A 210 0.38 20.46 3.66
N GLU A 211 -0.33 19.56 4.34
CA GLU A 211 0.02 19.08 5.69
C GLU A 211 1.36 18.33 5.71
N VAL A 212 1.61 17.47 4.73
CA VAL A 212 2.92 16.78 4.61
C VAL A 212 4.04 17.79 4.41
N LYS A 213 3.82 18.81 3.56
CA LYS A 213 4.82 19.85 3.31
C LYS A 213 5.16 20.65 4.56
N SER A 214 4.17 21.04 5.37
CA SER A 214 4.41 21.85 6.58
C SER A 214 5.17 21.11 7.69
N VAL A 215 5.18 19.77 7.64
CA VAL A 215 5.95 18.94 8.59
C VAL A 215 7.36 18.66 8.07
N LEU A 216 7.51 18.41 6.76
CA LEU A 216 8.79 17.98 6.17
C LEU A 216 9.71 19.14 5.75
N TYR A 217 9.16 20.29 5.40
CA TYR A 217 9.88 21.48 4.90
C TYR A 217 9.65 22.65 5.86
#